data_AF-A0A518IIF7-F1
#
_entry.id   AF-A0A518IIF7-F1
#
_cell.length_a   1.000
_cell.length_b   1.000
_cell.length_c   1.000
_cell.angle_alpha   90.00
_cell.angle_beta   90.00
_cell.angle_gamma   90.00
#
_symmetry.space_group_name_H-M   'P 1'
#
loop_
_entity.id
_entity.type
_entity.pdbx_description
1 polymer ?
#
loop_
_entity_poly.entity_id
_entity_poly.type
_entity_poly.pdbx_seq_one_letter_code
_entity_poly.pdbx_strand_id
1 'polypeptide(L)'
;MSFAPLQHPTTRLYLSVFLGLCFVGLLIAIPSCKKTATSTSQRAKSEEGAAESDSKKSDPDCNSYIDNAMSMLEPGRLGISSSLDSALVLLNQWASKCGNFDDKPPVLTDSQKPFLKKYLNEAQLAKMDLTRFTELDGKFIRDSQLFQGMKNAAIEGQSNDRERVTAAFYYCMENLALIPNEKDVLPLSPYELCILGIGSPEQRAWIYIEVLRQLRIDAVLLRPTKPAPFKLLVGVLLDEDVYLFDPVLGLPIPAKEQPADSVLIQTPASLAAVYESPDILTSFYGEDAKNRFSAEELKAAEVIIMGRSSQWSGRMRQLEDSLSRKQTFVLFRNLDEFKGAPGFISHIQTIGKGILKEATIKVSDFPDAQMDASEAVTGELAKKIKQMKLPFKAPVPFDVNARVEKPGGLFEVKWGPPTRKLLKSRTAQLMGDQRQAIKSFVRTRLEAGFPSDLIVPQETRLIHLMAAQQAAYFLALGQYIQGEEAAASRSFNDYLRLYARVDPNRTLAAMYLMAISDAKAGKLSSAILFVAENDPPAALKPSFPYLEKRWRAIRNKTTKR
;
A
#
# COMPACT_ATOMS: atom_id res chain seq x y z
N MET A 1 -18.16 -31.70 -58.21
CA MET A 1 -19.43 -30.94 -58.26
C MET A 1 -19.32 -29.80 -57.26
N SER A 2 -19.67 -28.60 -57.71
CA SER A 2 -19.31 -27.29 -57.15
C SER A 2 -19.58 -27.07 -55.67
N PHE A 3 -18.60 -26.49 -54.98
CA PHE A 3 -18.80 -25.77 -53.72
C PHE A 3 -18.83 -24.26 -54.02
N ALA A 4 -19.94 -23.62 -53.66
CA ALA A 4 -20.15 -22.18 -53.75
C ALA A 4 -19.51 -21.44 -52.56
N PRO A 5 -19.03 -20.19 -52.72
CA PRO A 5 -18.46 -19.41 -51.63
C PRO A 5 -19.51 -18.56 -50.92
N LEU A 6 -19.48 -18.56 -49.58
CA LEU A 6 -20.26 -17.67 -48.72
C LEU A 6 -19.54 -16.31 -48.60
N GLN A 7 -20.25 -15.26 -49.01
CA GLN A 7 -19.84 -13.86 -48.94
C GLN A 7 -20.06 -13.28 -47.53
N HIS A 8 -19.10 -12.47 -47.06
CA HIS A 8 -19.22 -11.62 -45.88
C HIS A 8 -20.10 -10.39 -46.14
N PRO A 9 -20.96 -9.97 -45.19
CA PRO A 9 -21.61 -8.67 -45.28
C PRO A 9 -20.71 -7.58 -44.69
N THR A 10 -20.37 -6.61 -45.53
CA THR A 10 -19.83 -5.31 -45.17
C THR A 10 -20.99 -4.40 -44.80
N THR A 11 -20.99 -3.83 -43.59
CA THR A 11 -21.95 -2.76 -43.21
C THR A 11 -21.25 -1.42 -43.22
N ARG A 12 -21.83 -0.52 -44.02
CA ARG A 12 -21.36 0.81 -44.36
C ARG A 12 -21.56 1.80 -43.22
N LEU A 13 -20.57 2.67 -43.05
CA LEU A 13 -20.59 3.90 -42.27
C LEU A 13 -21.54 4.91 -42.96
N TYR A 14 -22.57 5.39 -42.26
CA TYR A 14 -23.37 6.54 -42.71
C TYR A 14 -22.88 7.81 -41.99
N LEU A 15 -22.35 8.72 -42.80
CA LEU A 15 -22.00 10.09 -42.46
C LEU A 15 -23.25 10.96 -42.69
N SER A 16 -23.77 11.58 -41.63
CA SER A 16 -24.90 12.51 -41.73
C SER A 16 -24.51 13.84 -41.11
N VAL A 17 -24.23 14.81 -41.99
CA VAL A 17 -24.13 16.24 -41.71
C VAL A 17 -25.53 16.78 -41.44
N PHE A 18 -25.73 17.50 -40.32
CA PHE A 18 -26.79 18.51 -40.25
C PHE A 18 -26.31 19.73 -39.47
N LEU A 19 -26.29 20.84 -40.22
CA LEU A 19 -26.07 22.22 -39.81
C LEU A 19 -27.42 22.75 -39.28
N GLY A 20 -27.41 23.47 -38.15
CA GLY A 20 -28.62 24.10 -37.62
C GLY A 20 -28.29 25.07 -36.49
N LEU A 21 -28.10 26.34 -36.86
CA LEU A 21 -27.93 27.48 -35.97
C LEU A 21 -29.11 27.67 -35.00
N CYS A 22 -28.82 28.05 -33.76
CA CYS A 22 -29.61 29.05 -33.01
C CYS A 22 -28.73 29.74 -31.95
N PHE A 23 -28.63 31.06 -32.09
CA PHE A 23 -27.98 32.04 -31.22
C PHE A 23 -28.88 32.42 -30.04
N VAL A 24 -28.33 32.46 -28.81
CA VAL A 24 -28.51 33.46 -27.71
C VAL A 24 -27.43 33.05 -26.68
N GLY A 25 -26.46 33.82 -26.20
CA GLY A 25 -26.35 35.26 -26.01
C GLY A 25 -26.33 35.57 -24.51
N LEU A 26 -25.19 35.42 -23.81
CA LEU A 26 -24.91 36.19 -22.59
C LEU A 26 -23.40 36.38 -22.37
N LEU A 27 -22.99 37.64 -22.38
CA LEU A 27 -21.65 38.20 -22.16
C LEU A 27 -21.45 38.49 -20.67
N ILE A 28 -20.29 38.11 -20.10
CA ILE A 28 -19.71 38.84 -18.96
C ILE A 28 -18.23 39.09 -19.26
N ALA A 29 -17.88 40.37 -19.18
CA ALA A 29 -16.62 40.97 -19.58
C ALA A 29 -15.50 40.77 -18.56
N ILE A 30 -14.26 40.60 -19.05
CA ILE A 30 -13.03 40.78 -18.26
C ILE A 30 -12.22 41.88 -18.96
N PRO A 31 -11.90 43.01 -18.31
CA PRO A 31 -11.03 44.01 -18.89
C PRO A 31 -9.57 43.56 -18.79
N SER A 32 -8.89 43.59 -19.94
CA SER A 32 -7.45 43.42 -20.08
C SER A 32 -6.75 44.78 -20.19
N CYS A 33 -5.47 44.77 -19.80
CA CYS A 33 -4.42 45.75 -20.05
C CYS A 33 -4.42 47.08 -19.26
N LYS A 34 -3.32 47.29 -18.52
CA LYS A 34 -2.26 48.20 -18.99
C LYS A 34 -0.93 48.01 -18.25
N LYS A 35 0.13 47.81 -19.04
CA LYS A 35 1.53 48.09 -18.67
C LYS A 35 1.71 49.60 -18.58
N THR A 36 2.42 50.07 -17.57
CA THR A 36 3.02 51.42 -17.59
C THR A 36 4.43 51.36 -17.04
N ALA A 37 5.27 52.17 -17.66
CA ALA A 37 6.71 52.19 -17.59
C ALA A 37 7.28 52.77 -16.30
N THR A 38 8.56 52.46 -16.13
CA THR A 38 9.63 53.09 -15.35
C THR A 38 9.38 54.57 -15.00
N SER A 39 9.50 54.90 -13.72
CA SER A 39 9.97 56.21 -13.27
C SER A 39 11.00 56.04 -12.18
N THR A 40 12.13 56.73 -12.36
CA THR A 40 13.26 56.79 -11.44
C THR A 40 13.07 58.01 -10.54
N SER A 41 13.54 57.88 -9.28
CA SER A 41 13.82 58.95 -8.31
C SER A 41 12.63 59.49 -7.51
N GLN A 42 12.57 59.18 -6.21
CA GLN A 42 13.12 60.08 -5.21
C GLN A 42 13.28 59.43 -3.84
N ARG A 43 14.37 59.81 -3.21
CA ARG A 43 14.93 59.38 -1.95
C ARG A 43 14.21 60.10 -0.81
N ALA A 44 13.58 59.35 0.09
CA ALA A 44 13.24 59.83 1.43
C ALA A 44 13.72 58.80 2.45
N LYS A 45 14.73 59.19 3.22
CA LYS A 45 15.17 58.48 4.43
C LYS A 45 14.11 58.70 5.51
N SER A 46 13.60 57.62 6.07
CA SER A 46 13.12 57.57 7.45
C SER A 46 13.50 56.20 7.99
N GLU A 47 14.53 56.20 8.83
CA GLU A 47 14.87 55.09 9.72
C GLU A 47 13.77 55.00 10.78
N GLU A 48 13.10 53.85 10.86
CA GLU A 48 12.42 53.41 12.08
C GLU A 48 12.38 51.89 12.07
N GLY A 49 12.88 51.31 13.17
CA GLY A 49 13.30 49.93 13.27
C GLY A 49 12.18 48.91 13.08
N ALA A 50 12.46 47.90 12.27
CA ALA A 50 11.75 46.64 12.27
C ALA A 50 12.74 45.54 12.62
N ALA A 51 12.45 44.84 13.71
CA ALA A 51 13.19 43.71 14.22
C ALA A 51 13.50 42.70 13.11
N GLU A 52 14.77 42.29 13.04
CA GLU A 52 15.21 41.12 12.30
C GLU A 52 14.43 39.90 12.82
N SER A 53 13.41 39.49 12.07
CA SER A 53 12.99 38.10 12.11
C SER A 53 14.08 37.28 11.45
N ASP A 54 14.82 36.53 12.27
CA ASP A 54 15.81 35.52 11.91
C ASP A 54 15.17 34.45 11.00
N SER A 55 14.95 34.79 9.74
CA SER A 55 14.76 33.79 8.70
C SER A 55 16.14 33.24 8.38
N LYS A 56 16.55 32.20 9.12
CA LYS A 56 17.69 31.36 8.74
C LYS A 56 17.51 30.99 7.26
N LYS A 57 18.26 31.66 6.37
CA LYS A 57 18.43 31.20 5.00
C LYS A 57 19.04 29.81 5.12
N SER A 58 18.26 28.77 4.84
CA SER A 58 18.76 27.40 4.80
C SER A 58 19.94 27.37 3.84
N ASP A 59 21.09 26.90 4.30
CA ASP A 59 22.26 26.69 3.45
C ASP A 59 21.83 25.83 2.24
N PRO A 60 21.97 26.32 0.99
CA PRO A 60 21.57 25.58 -0.21
C PRO A 60 22.22 24.19 -0.30
N ASP A 61 23.41 24.00 0.27
CA ASP A 61 24.09 22.71 0.29
C ASP A 61 23.37 21.69 1.19
N CYS A 62 22.78 22.14 2.31
CA CYS A 62 22.06 21.28 3.25
C CYS A 62 20.80 20.67 2.64
N ASN A 63 19.99 21.49 1.93
CA ASN A 63 18.80 20.99 1.25
C ASN A 63 19.17 20.04 0.11
N SER A 64 20.29 20.30 -0.59
CA SER A 64 20.74 19.43 -1.67
C SER A 64 21.11 18.04 -1.17
N TYR A 65 21.72 17.89 0.02
CA TYR A 65 22.04 16.56 0.57
C TYR A 65 20.77 15.75 0.84
N ILE A 66 19.77 16.34 1.50
CA ILE A 66 18.49 15.68 1.78
C ILE A 66 17.77 15.34 0.49
N ASP A 67 17.56 16.31 -0.41
CA ASP A 67 16.78 16.11 -1.63
C ASP A 67 17.40 15.01 -2.51
N ASN A 68 18.73 15.00 -2.64
CA ASN A 68 19.43 13.95 -3.37
C ASN A 68 19.28 12.59 -2.67
N ALA A 69 19.46 12.52 -1.35
CA ALA A 69 19.28 11.28 -0.60
C ALA A 69 17.85 10.74 -0.70
N MET A 70 16.83 11.58 -0.50
CA MET A 70 15.43 11.20 -0.61
C MET A 70 15.10 10.68 -2.01
N SER A 71 15.63 11.34 -3.05
CA SER A 71 15.41 10.88 -4.42
C SER A 71 16.13 9.57 -4.72
N MET A 72 17.32 9.35 -4.16
CA MET A 72 18.00 8.04 -4.25
C MET A 72 17.26 6.93 -3.49
N LEU A 73 16.55 7.27 -2.42
CA LEU A 73 15.76 6.33 -1.61
C LEU A 73 14.33 6.12 -2.14
N GLU A 74 13.94 6.76 -3.23
CA GLU A 74 12.63 6.55 -3.85
C GLU A 74 12.39 5.06 -4.15
N PRO A 75 11.18 4.54 -3.89
CA PRO A 75 10.82 3.13 -4.14
C PRO A 75 11.10 2.64 -5.57
N GLY A 76 10.99 3.54 -6.56
CA GLY A 76 11.22 3.25 -7.98
C GLY A 76 12.68 3.39 -8.43
N ARG A 77 13.58 3.81 -7.54
CA ARG A 77 15.00 4.06 -7.83
C ARG A 77 15.94 3.17 -7.01
N LEU A 78 15.67 2.99 -5.71
CA LEU A 78 16.55 2.24 -4.81
C LEU A 78 16.72 0.78 -5.27
N GLY A 79 17.96 0.37 -5.50
CA GLY A 79 18.30 -0.96 -6.00
C GLY A 79 18.01 -1.15 -7.49
N ILE A 80 17.64 -0.09 -8.22
CA ILE A 80 17.41 -0.10 -9.67
C ILE A 80 18.37 0.85 -10.38
N SER A 81 18.37 2.13 -10.00
CA SER A 81 19.24 3.18 -10.55
C SER A 81 20.03 3.93 -9.48
N SER A 82 19.81 3.64 -8.20
CA SER A 82 20.56 4.15 -7.05
C SER A 82 20.93 3.03 -6.09
N SER A 83 21.98 3.26 -5.29
CA SER A 83 22.41 2.38 -4.19
C SER A 83 22.04 2.97 -2.83
N LEU A 84 21.87 2.08 -1.85
CA LEU A 84 21.59 2.45 -0.46
C LEU A 84 22.78 3.20 0.15
N ASP A 85 23.99 2.68 -0.01
CA ASP A 85 25.21 3.24 0.57
C ASP A 85 25.42 4.70 0.20
N SER A 86 25.24 5.04 -1.08
CA SER A 86 25.40 6.42 -1.55
C SER A 86 24.37 7.36 -0.95
N ALA A 87 23.12 6.91 -0.75
CA ALA A 87 22.12 7.70 -0.05
C ALA A 87 22.46 7.89 1.44
N LEU A 88 22.98 6.84 2.10
CA LEU A 88 23.41 6.92 3.50
C LEU A 88 24.61 7.83 3.69
N VAL A 89 25.54 7.89 2.73
CA VAL A 89 26.65 8.85 2.75
C VAL A 89 26.11 10.27 2.77
N LEU A 90 25.16 10.60 1.89
CA LEU A 90 24.56 11.93 1.83
C LEU A 90 23.78 12.28 3.12
N LEU A 91 23.02 11.32 3.66
CA LEU A 91 22.30 11.52 4.93
C LEU A 91 23.25 11.77 6.10
N ASN A 92 24.35 11.02 6.19
CA ASN A 92 25.32 11.20 7.27
C ASN A 92 26.19 12.46 7.08
N GLN A 93 26.43 12.90 5.83
CA GLN A 93 27.04 14.21 5.55
C GLN A 93 26.12 15.36 6.00
N TRP A 94 24.84 15.27 5.68
CA TRP A 94 23.84 16.21 6.17
C TRP A 94 23.76 16.19 7.71
N ALA A 95 23.71 15.02 8.32
CA ALA A 95 23.61 14.86 9.77
C ALA A 95 24.76 15.56 10.51
N SER A 96 25.99 15.39 10.02
CA SER A 96 27.18 16.03 10.58
C SER A 96 27.18 17.54 10.34
N LYS A 97 27.05 17.99 9.07
CA LYS A 97 27.23 19.40 8.71
C LYS A 97 26.05 20.31 9.04
N CYS A 98 24.83 19.79 8.92
CA CYS A 98 23.60 20.57 8.94
C CYS A 98 22.69 20.19 10.12
N GLY A 99 22.58 18.90 10.41
CA GLY A 99 21.82 18.38 11.56
C GLY A 99 22.54 18.61 12.89
N ASN A 100 23.85 18.89 12.86
CA ASN A 100 24.72 19.01 14.02
C ASN A 100 24.67 17.78 14.95
N PHE A 101 24.67 16.58 14.39
CA PHE A 101 24.65 15.34 15.17
C PHE A 101 25.97 15.11 15.90
N ASP A 102 27.07 15.75 15.47
CA ASP A 102 28.38 15.62 16.11
C ASP A 102 28.43 16.37 17.45
N ASP A 103 27.87 17.59 17.54
CA ASP A 103 27.80 18.32 18.82
C ASP A 103 26.54 17.97 19.63
N LYS A 104 25.42 17.68 18.96
CA LYS A 104 24.10 17.45 19.57
C LYS A 104 23.47 16.17 19.03
N PRO A 105 23.99 14.99 19.42
CA PRO A 105 23.49 13.73 18.92
C PRO A 105 22.01 13.53 19.29
N PRO A 106 21.16 13.08 18.36
CA PRO A 106 19.72 12.97 18.57
C PRO A 106 19.32 11.68 19.31
N VAL A 107 19.97 11.44 20.45
CA VAL A 107 19.77 10.26 21.32
C VAL A 107 18.65 10.48 22.32
N LEU A 108 18.19 9.39 22.95
CA LEU A 108 17.19 9.46 24.00
C LEU A 108 17.75 10.20 25.22
N THR A 109 16.97 11.16 25.72
CA THR A 109 17.32 11.88 26.94
C THR A 109 17.17 10.98 28.17
N ASP A 110 17.91 11.30 29.25
CA ASP A 110 17.82 10.56 30.50
C ASP A 110 16.42 10.65 31.14
N SER A 111 15.66 11.71 30.83
CA SER A 111 14.25 11.83 31.22
C SER A 111 13.32 10.89 30.45
N GLN A 112 13.63 10.55 29.20
CA GLN A 112 12.78 9.69 28.36
C GLN A 112 13.00 8.20 28.62
N LYS A 113 14.26 7.80 28.86
CA LYS A 113 14.63 6.38 29.01
C LYS A 113 13.81 5.64 30.07
N PRO A 114 13.55 6.16 31.29
CA PRO A 114 12.74 5.45 32.29
C PRO A 114 11.30 5.21 31.85
N PHE A 115 10.70 6.14 31.10
CA PHE A 115 9.35 5.97 30.56
C PHE A 115 9.34 4.91 29.46
N LEU A 116 10.25 5.03 28.48
CA LEU A 116 10.29 4.14 27.31
C LEU A 116 10.67 2.70 27.67
N LYS A 117 11.53 2.48 28.68
CA LYS A 117 11.88 1.15 29.21
C LYS A 117 10.69 0.34 29.73
N LYS A 118 9.55 0.98 30.02
CA LYS A 118 8.32 0.28 30.41
C LYS A 118 7.64 -0.44 29.24
N TYR A 119 7.93 -0.01 28.01
CA TYR A 119 7.21 -0.44 26.80
C TYR A 119 8.11 -1.07 25.75
N LEU A 120 9.39 -0.66 25.67
CA LEU A 120 10.35 -1.09 24.67
C LEU A 120 11.42 -1.99 25.30
N ASN A 121 11.89 -2.97 24.53
CA ASN A 121 13.03 -3.79 24.93
C ASN A 121 14.39 -3.08 24.70
N GLU A 122 15.47 -3.66 25.22
CA GLU A 122 16.82 -3.07 25.12
C GLU A 122 17.30 -2.93 23.68
N ALA A 123 16.97 -3.89 22.80
CA ALA A 123 17.37 -3.83 21.39
C ALA A 123 16.69 -2.68 20.65
N GLN A 124 15.41 -2.41 20.93
CA GLN A 124 14.68 -1.29 20.36
C GLN A 124 15.24 0.05 20.85
N LEU A 125 15.51 0.17 22.15
CA LEU A 125 16.13 1.37 22.73
C LEU A 125 17.52 1.62 22.13
N ALA A 126 18.33 0.58 21.94
CA ALA A 126 19.63 0.69 21.30
C ALA A 126 19.53 1.17 19.85
N LYS A 127 18.55 0.69 19.07
CA LYS A 127 18.28 1.17 17.70
C LYS A 127 17.84 2.65 17.69
N MET A 128 17.09 3.09 18.70
CA MET A 128 16.67 4.50 18.84
C MET A 128 17.82 5.43 19.23
N ASP A 129 18.81 4.94 20.00
CA ASP A 129 20.00 5.68 20.46
C ASP A 129 21.14 5.75 19.43
N LEU A 130 20.94 5.24 18.21
CA LEU A 130 21.92 5.37 17.14
C LEU A 130 22.15 6.85 16.78
N THR A 131 23.41 7.25 16.63
CA THR A 131 23.81 8.63 16.32
C THR A 131 24.00 8.90 14.82
N ARG A 132 23.82 7.87 13.98
CA ARG A 132 24.03 7.95 12.52
C ARG A 132 22.89 7.26 11.77
N PHE A 133 22.75 7.57 10.48
CA PHE A 133 21.84 6.86 9.59
C PHE A 133 22.45 5.52 9.17
N THR A 134 21.68 4.45 9.32
CA THR A 134 22.06 3.06 9.00
C THR A 134 21.25 2.52 7.82
N GLU A 135 21.55 1.29 7.37
CA GLU A 135 20.77 0.62 6.34
C GLU A 135 19.29 0.45 6.69
N LEU A 136 18.98 0.14 7.95
CA LEU A 136 17.61 0.03 8.45
C LEU A 136 16.84 1.33 8.20
N ASP A 137 17.53 2.46 8.32
CA ASP A 137 16.95 3.78 8.18
C ASP A 137 16.69 4.17 6.73
N GLY A 138 17.63 3.86 5.84
CA GLY A 138 17.40 4.07 4.41
C GLY A 138 16.24 3.20 3.89
N LYS A 139 16.14 1.95 4.36
CA LYS A 139 14.99 1.07 4.08
C LYS A 139 13.69 1.65 4.67
N PHE A 140 13.70 2.13 5.92
CA PHE A 140 12.57 2.79 6.58
C PHE A 140 12.06 4.02 5.80
N ILE A 141 12.98 4.86 5.32
CA ILE A 141 12.67 6.04 4.51
C ILE A 141 12.04 5.64 3.18
N ARG A 142 12.63 4.69 2.44
CA ARG A 142 12.03 4.16 1.20
C ARG A 142 10.61 3.67 1.45
N ASP A 143 10.42 2.88 2.49
CA ASP A 143 9.11 2.30 2.80
C ASP A 143 8.09 3.40 3.16
N SER A 144 8.50 4.43 3.90
CA SER A 144 7.64 5.59 4.21
C SER A 144 7.22 6.37 2.95
N GLN A 145 8.12 6.53 1.97
CA GLN A 145 7.78 7.11 0.66
C GLN A 145 6.79 6.23 -0.11
N LEU A 146 6.96 4.91 -0.08
CA LEU A 146 6.03 3.96 -0.69
C LEU A 146 4.63 4.10 -0.05
N PHE A 147 4.55 4.09 1.29
CA PHE A 147 3.29 4.21 2.01
C PHE A 147 2.62 5.56 1.80
N GLN A 148 3.38 6.64 1.66
CA GLN A 148 2.83 7.94 1.28
C GLN A 148 2.17 7.89 -0.11
N GLY A 149 2.80 7.22 -1.07
CA GLY A 149 2.23 6.99 -2.40
C GLY A 149 0.97 6.12 -2.35
N MET A 150 1.01 5.00 -1.63
CA MET A 150 -0.14 4.11 -1.43
C MET A 150 -1.31 4.85 -0.76
N LYS A 151 -1.00 5.63 0.27
CA LYS A 151 -1.98 6.48 0.95
C LYS A 151 -2.65 7.44 -0.03
N ASN A 152 -1.88 8.22 -0.77
CA ASN A 152 -2.41 9.18 -1.76
C ASN A 152 -3.32 8.48 -2.78
N ALA A 153 -2.91 7.31 -3.28
CA ALA A 153 -3.68 6.51 -4.22
C ALA A 153 -4.99 6.00 -3.62
N ALA A 154 -4.96 5.55 -2.37
CA ALA A 154 -6.11 4.95 -1.71
C ALA A 154 -7.19 5.98 -1.35
N ILE A 155 -6.79 7.18 -0.94
CA ILE A 155 -7.71 8.19 -0.42
C ILE A 155 -8.22 9.19 -1.46
N GLU A 156 -7.83 9.02 -2.72
CA GLU A 156 -8.26 9.90 -3.80
C GLU A 156 -9.80 9.93 -3.89
N GLY A 157 -10.36 11.14 -3.96
CA GLY A 157 -11.81 11.35 -4.01
C GLY A 157 -12.57 11.14 -2.69
N GLN A 158 -11.90 10.76 -1.60
CA GLN A 158 -12.55 10.54 -0.29
C GLN A 158 -12.70 11.84 0.49
N SER A 159 -13.89 12.04 1.07
CA SER A 159 -14.31 13.35 1.60
C SER A 159 -14.00 13.53 3.09
N ASN A 160 -14.06 12.46 3.88
CA ASN A 160 -13.87 12.46 5.33
C ASN A 160 -12.91 11.37 5.78
N ASP A 161 -12.37 11.50 6.99
CA ASP A 161 -11.31 10.61 7.46
C ASP A 161 -11.79 9.16 7.65
N ARG A 162 -13.07 8.93 8.00
CA ARG A 162 -13.63 7.57 8.09
C ARG A 162 -13.64 6.88 6.71
N GLU A 163 -14.04 7.58 5.66
CA GLU A 163 -13.93 7.10 4.27
C GLU A 163 -12.48 6.86 3.87
N ARG A 164 -11.57 7.77 4.23
CA ARG A 164 -10.14 7.66 3.91
C ARG A 164 -9.50 6.43 4.55
N VAL A 165 -9.75 6.17 5.84
CA VAL A 165 -9.19 4.98 6.51
C VAL A 165 -9.78 3.69 5.95
N THR A 166 -11.08 3.69 5.62
CA THR A 166 -11.75 2.54 5.02
C THR A 166 -11.21 2.25 3.60
N ALA A 167 -11.01 3.28 2.79
CA ALA A 167 -10.41 3.15 1.47
C ALA A 167 -8.95 2.72 1.54
N ALA A 168 -8.15 3.28 2.47
CA ALA A 168 -6.79 2.85 2.74
C ALA A 168 -6.71 1.38 3.15
N PHE A 169 -7.66 0.91 3.97
CA PHE A 169 -7.76 -0.48 4.36
C PHE A 169 -7.98 -1.38 3.15
N TYR A 170 -9.02 -1.11 2.34
CA TYR A 170 -9.29 -1.89 1.14
C TYR A 170 -8.09 -1.89 0.18
N TYR A 171 -7.50 -0.73 -0.08
CA TYR A 171 -6.33 -0.62 -0.95
C TYR A 171 -5.16 -1.50 -0.48
N CYS A 172 -4.90 -1.57 0.83
CA CYS A 172 -3.88 -2.45 1.39
C CYS A 172 -4.25 -3.93 1.24
N MET A 173 -5.49 -4.30 1.58
CA MET A 173 -5.94 -5.70 1.54
C MET A 173 -6.02 -6.25 0.12
N GLU A 174 -6.38 -5.41 -0.86
CA GLU A 174 -6.46 -5.78 -2.28
C GLU A 174 -5.06 -5.92 -2.91
N ASN A 175 -4.09 -5.12 -2.45
CA ASN A 175 -2.71 -5.22 -2.91
C ASN A 175 -1.90 -6.32 -2.21
N LEU A 176 -2.40 -6.89 -1.12
CA LEU A 176 -1.74 -7.94 -0.33
C LEU A 176 -2.65 -9.17 -0.22
N ALA A 177 -2.45 -10.16 -1.08
CA ALA A 177 -3.15 -11.43 -0.96
C ALA A 177 -2.79 -12.13 0.37
N LEU A 178 -3.80 -12.66 1.03
CA LEU A 178 -3.63 -13.35 2.31
C LEU A 178 -2.81 -14.64 2.12
N ILE A 179 -1.80 -14.84 2.97
CA ILE A 179 -1.20 -16.14 3.24
C ILE A 179 -1.92 -16.72 4.46
N PRO A 180 -2.85 -17.68 4.28
CA PRO A 180 -3.72 -18.13 5.36
C PRO A 180 -3.02 -19.11 6.32
N ASN A 181 -1.96 -19.77 5.87
CA ASN A 181 -1.20 -20.74 6.65
C ASN A 181 0.09 -20.13 7.17
N GLU A 182 0.25 -20.09 8.49
CA GLU A 182 1.42 -19.50 9.16
C GLU A 182 2.74 -20.16 8.74
N LYS A 183 2.73 -21.45 8.41
CA LYS A 183 3.92 -22.18 7.95
C LYS A 183 4.46 -21.69 6.60
N ASP A 184 3.61 -21.04 5.81
CA ASP A 184 3.97 -20.51 4.50
C ASP A 184 4.43 -19.05 4.54
N VAL A 185 4.34 -18.40 5.71
CA VAL A 185 4.72 -17.00 5.91
C VAL A 185 6.22 -16.85 5.77
N LEU A 186 6.62 -15.80 5.04
CA LEU A 186 8.02 -15.48 4.78
C LEU A 186 8.44 -14.23 5.57
N PRO A 187 9.67 -14.18 6.06
CA PRO A 187 10.24 -13.00 6.71
C PRO A 187 10.60 -11.95 5.64
N LEU A 188 9.58 -11.28 5.09
CA LEU A 188 9.72 -10.22 4.08
C LEU A 188 9.73 -8.84 4.74
N SER A 189 10.55 -7.94 4.20
CA SER A 189 10.50 -6.51 4.53
C SER A 189 9.21 -5.87 3.99
N PRO A 190 8.79 -4.69 4.50
CA PRO A 190 7.55 -4.04 4.06
C PRO A 190 7.49 -3.77 2.55
N TYR A 191 8.60 -3.32 1.96
CA TYR A 191 8.69 -3.14 0.51
C TYR A 191 8.43 -4.46 -0.24
N GLU A 192 9.02 -5.56 0.22
CA GLU A 192 8.85 -6.86 -0.42
C GLU A 192 7.43 -7.40 -0.28
N LEU A 193 6.78 -7.20 0.87
CA LEU A 193 5.37 -7.51 1.06
C LEU A 193 4.51 -6.82 -0.01
N CYS A 194 4.69 -5.50 -0.20
CA CYS A 194 3.93 -4.73 -1.19
C CYS A 194 4.25 -5.14 -2.65
N ILE A 195 5.53 -5.33 -2.98
CA ILE A 195 5.96 -5.72 -4.34
C ILE A 195 5.47 -7.12 -4.70
N LEU A 196 5.66 -8.10 -3.81
CA LEU A 196 5.20 -9.47 -4.03
C LEU A 196 3.67 -9.58 -3.93
N GLY A 197 3.04 -8.64 -3.22
CA GLY A 197 1.59 -8.54 -3.08
C GLY A 197 1.00 -9.66 -2.24
N ILE A 198 1.71 -10.09 -1.20
CA ILE A 198 1.29 -11.19 -0.31
C ILE A 198 1.67 -10.85 1.14
N GLY A 199 0.90 -11.37 2.10
CA GLY A 199 1.27 -11.27 3.52
C GLY A 199 0.37 -12.09 4.45
N SER A 200 0.90 -12.42 5.62
CA SER A 200 0.13 -12.94 6.76
C SER A 200 -0.86 -11.89 7.29
N PRO A 201 -1.83 -12.26 8.15
CA PRO A 201 -2.70 -11.27 8.79
C PRO A 201 -1.96 -10.16 9.54
N GLU A 202 -0.89 -10.50 10.26
CA GLU A 202 -0.08 -9.51 10.99
C GLU A 202 0.71 -8.61 10.04
N GLN A 203 1.25 -9.16 8.95
CA GLN A 203 1.92 -8.38 7.92
C GLN A 203 0.94 -7.42 7.22
N ARG A 204 -0.28 -7.86 6.91
CA ARG A 204 -1.34 -7.01 6.35
C ARG A 204 -1.74 -5.89 7.31
N ALA A 205 -1.87 -6.21 8.60
CA ALA A 205 -2.13 -5.21 9.65
C ALA A 205 -1.00 -4.18 9.73
N TRP A 206 0.25 -4.63 9.69
CA TRP A 206 1.41 -3.76 9.74
C TRP A 206 1.43 -2.75 8.59
N ILE A 207 1.23 -3.22 7.35
CA ILE A 207 1.20 -2.31 6.19
C ILE A 207 0.05 -1.31 6.30
N TYR A 208 -1.13 -1.74 6.74
CA TYR A 208 -2.25 -0.83 6.93
C TYR A 208 -1.96 0.24 7.99
N ILE A 209 -1.41 -0.14 9.15
CA ILE A 209 -1.03 0.79 10.22
C ILE A 209 0.04 1.78 9.73
N GLU A 210 1.01 1.35 8.94
CA GLU A 210 2.03 2.23 8.36
C GLU A 210 1.45 3.20 7.32
N VAL A 211 0.44 2.80 6.55
CA VAL A 211 -0.29 3.70 5.66
C VAL A 211 -1.11 4.72 6.45
N LEU A 212 -1.76 4.32 7.55
CA LEU A 212 -2.47 5.25 8.44
C LEU A 212 -1.54 6.25 9.12
N ARG A 213 -0.30 5.84 9.45
CA ARG A 213 0.73 6.75 9.95
C ARG A 213 1.02 7.88 8.96
N GLN A 214 0.96 7.62 7.65
CA GLN A 214 1.11 8.66 6.62
C GLN A 214 -0.11 9.60 6.53
N LEU A 215 -1.27 9.19 7.08
CA LEU A 215 -2.42 10.08 7.33
C LEU A 215 -2.31 10.84 8.66
N ARG A 216 -1.28 10.56 9.46
CA ARG A 216 -1.19 10.99 10.87
C ARG A 216 -2.40 10.52 11.69
N ILE A 217 -2.93 9.34 11.35
CA ILE A 217 -4.00 8.68 12.09
C ILE A 217 -3.39 7.54 12.90
N ASP A 218 -3.76 7.51 14.16
CA ASP A 218 -3.26 6.55 15.12
C ASP A 218 -4.02 5.22 14.99
N ALA A 219 -3.29 4.11 14.99
CA ALA A 219 -3.90 2.78 14.93
C ALA A 219 -3.10 1.78 15.77
N VAL A 220 -3.83 0.83 16.35
CA VAL A 220 -3.33 -0.22 17.23
C VAL A 220 -3.76 -1.58 16.74
N LEU A 221 -2.98 -2.59 17.07
CA LEU A 221 -3.37 -3.98 16.91
C LEU A 221 -4.06 -4.46 18.18
N LEU A 222 -5.21 -5.11 18.05
CA LEU A 222 -5.93 -5.75 19.14
C LEU A 222 -5.70 -7.26 19.08
N ARG A 223 -5.20 -7.83 20.17
CA ARG A 223 -4.92 -9.27 20.30
C ARG A 223 -5.36 -9.81 21.66
N PRO A 224 -5.78 -11.08 21.75
CA PRO A 224 -5.93 -11.73 23.04
C PRO A 224 -4.56 -11.88 23.73
N THR A 225 -4.52 -11.83 25.06
CA THR A 225 -3.30 -12.06 25.86
C THR A 225 -2.62 -13.40 25.53
N LYS A 226 -3.43 -14.42 25.22
CA LYS A 226 -2.95 -15.70 24.68
C LYS A 226 -3.21 -15.70 23.18
N PRO A 227 -2.17 -15.63 22.32
CA PRO A 227 -2.35 -15.64 20.88
C PRO A 227 -3.24 -16.78 20.42
N ALA A 228 -4.18 -16.47 19.55
CA ALA A 228 -5.09 -17.44 18.96
C ALA A 228 -5.20 -17.20 17.46
N PRO A 229 -5.32 -18.26 16.63
CA PRO A 229 -5.50 -18.12 15.19
C PRO A 229 -6.68 -17.19 14.87
N PHE A 230 -6.46 -16.30 13.92
CA PHE A 230 -7.47 -15.37 13.39
C PHE A 230 -8.06 -14.35 14.37
N LYS A 231 -7.62 -14.31 15.64
CA LYS A 231 -8.02 -13.28 16.61
C LYS A 231 -7.05 -12.11 16.58
N LEU A 232 -7.17 -11.32 15.52
CA LEU A 232 -6.37 -10.12 15.29
C LEU A 232 -7.21 -9.07 14.58
N LEU A 233 -7.36 -7.89 15.18
CA LEU A 233 -8.04 -6.74 14.58
C LEU A 233 -7.14 -5.52 14.62
N VAL A 234 -7.38 -4.59 13.70
CA VAL A 234 -6.81 -3.24 13.78
C VAL A 234 -7.87 -2.30 14.31
N GLY A 235 -7.55 -1.60 15.41
CA GLY A 235 -8.34 -0.50 15.95
C GLY A 235 -7.77 0.83 15.46
N VAL A 236 -8.55 1.59 14.70
CA VAL A 236 -8.18 2.92 14.20
C VAL A 236 -8.77 3.98 15.11
N LEU A 237 -7.89 4.76 15.74
CA LEU A 237 -8.26 5.83 16.65
C LEU A 237 -8.56 7.07 15.80
N LEU A 238 -9.84 7.38 15.67
CA LEU A 238 -10.31 8.48 14.84
C LEU A 238 -11.39 9.24 15.61
N ASP A 239 -11.19 10.56 15.72
CA ASP A 239 -12.00 11.45 16.55
C ASP A 239 -12.10 10.96 18.00
N GLU A 240 -13.28 10.53 18.44
CA GLU A 240 -13.55 9.98 19.79
C GLU A 240 -13.97 8.50 19.72
N ASP A 241 -13.58 7.79 18.66
CA ASP A 241 -13.94 6.40 18.43
C ASP A 241 -12.73 5.53 18.08
N VAL A 242 -12.90 4.23 18.27
CA VAL A 242 -11.95 3.19 17.85
C VAL A 242 -12.63 2.30 16.81
N TYR A 243 -12.38 2.51 15.52
CA TYR A 243 -13.01 1.76 14.44
C TYR A 243 -12.28 0.44 14.17
N LEU A 244 -13.04 -0.63 13.92
CA LEU A 244 -12.50 -2.00 13.86
C LEU A 244 -12.37 -2.53 12.43
N PHE A 245 -11.21 -3.09 12.13
CA PHE A 245 -10.89 -3.69 10.83
C PHE A 245 -10.29 -5.09 11.00
N ASP A 246 -10.72 -6.05 10.18
CA ASP A 246 -10.23 -7.42 10.18
C ASP A 246 -9.30 -7.68 8.98
N PRO A 247 -7.96 -7.62 9.17
CA PRO A 247 -6.99 -7.86 8.10
C PRO A 247 -6.86 -9.34 7.72
N VAL A 248 -7.44 -10.28 8.48
CA VAL A 248 -7.57 -11.67 8.07
C VAL A 248 -8.59 -11.73 6.93
N LEU A 249 -9.80 -11.23 7.17
CA LEU A 249 -10.88 -11.24 6.17
C LEU A 249 -10.66 -10.23 5.04
N GLY A 250 -9.84 -9.21 5.28
CA GLY A 250 -9.71 -8.08 4.37
C GLY A 250 -10.99 -7.23 4.32
N LEU A 251 -11.76 -7.22 5.41
CA LEU A 251 -13.02 -6.49 5.54
C LEU A 251 -13.02 -5.67 6.85
N PRO A 252 -13.58 -4.45 6.85
CA PRO A 252 -13.92 -3.76 8.09
C PRO A 252 -14.97 -4.55 8.89
N ILE A 253 -15.01 -4.41 10.21
CA ILE A 253 -16.17 -4.90 10.98
C ILE A 253 -17.36 -4.01 10.63
N PRO A 254 -18.50 -4.54 10.17
CA PRO A 254 -19.60 -3.69 9.72
C PRO A 254 -20.32 -3.04 10.91
N ALA A 255 -20.53 -1.73 10.84
CA ALA A 255 -21.57 -1.09 11.67
C ALA A 255 -22.94 -1.71 11.36
N LYS A 256 -23.85 -1.66 12.34
CA LYS A 256 -25.23 -2.19 12.22
C LYS A 256 -25.96 -1.61 11.00
N GLU A 257 -25.72 -0.33 10.73
CA GLU A 257 -26.25 0.37 9.58
C GLU A 257 -25.19 0.42 8.47
N GLN A 258 -25.57 -0.07 7.30
CA GLN A 258 -24.78 0.02 6.08
C GLN A 258 -25.64 0.63 4.97
N PRO A 259 -25.05 1.39 4.03
CA PRO A 259 -25.76 1.78 2.82
C PRO A 259 -26.36 0.56 2.13
N ALA A 260 -27.66 0.64 1.85
CA ALA A 260 -28.47 -0.50 1.39
C ALA A 260 -27.98 -1.10 0.07
N ASP A 261 -27.41 -0.27 -0.80
CA ASP A 261 -27.02 -0.62 -2.16
C ASP A 261 -25.50 -0.77 -2.33
N SER A 262 -24.72 -0.63 -1.25
CA SER A 262 -23.26 -0.77 -1.35
C SER A 262 -22.84 -2.23 -1.39
N VAL A 263 -21.97 -2.59 -2.34
CA VAL A 263 -21.45 -3.96 -2.50
C VAL A 263 -20.53 -4.39 -1.35
N LEU A 264 -19.75 -3.44 -0.82
CA LEU A 264 -18.80 -3.65 0.28
C LEU A 264 -19.22 -2.91 1.54
N ILE A 265 -18.52 -3.16 2.65
CA ILE A 265 -18.74 -2.46 3.93
C ILE A 265 -18.19 -1.04 3.79
N GLN A 266 -19.03 -0.03 3.98
CA GLN A 266 -18.61 1.37 3.88
C GLN A 266 -18.44 2.01 5.25
N THR A 267 -19.21 1.54 6.24
CA THR A 267 -19.19 2.10 7.59
C THR A 267 -18.61 1.07 8.56
N PRO A 268 -17.36 1.21 9.01
CA PRO A 268 -16.83 0.34 10.06
C PRO A 268 -17.57 0.56 11.39
N ALA A 269 -17.72 -0.51 12.18
CA ALA A 269 -18.19 -0.44 13.55
C ALA A 269 -17.10 0.12 14.46
N SER A 270 -17.51 0.92 15.45
CA SER A 270 -16.63 1.29 16.55
C SER A 270 -16.60 0.21 17.63
N LEU A 271 -15.54 0.19 18.43
CA LEU A 271 -15.38 -0.69 19.58
C LEU A 271 -16.51 -0.49 20.60
N ALA A 272 -16.93 0.76 20.81
CA ALA A 272 -18.07 1.09 21.66
C ALA A 272 -19.36 0.44 21.16
N ALA A 273 -19.63 0.52 19.84
CA ALA A 273 -20.80 -0.11 19.24
C ALA A 273 -20.78 -1.64 19.39
N VAL A 274 -19.60 -2.27 19.29
CA VAL A 274 -19.44 -3.71 19.53
C VAL A 274 -19.68 -4.09 20.99
N TYR A 275 -19.27 -3.26 21.95
CA TYR A 275 -19.55 -3.48 23.37
C TYR A 275 -21.03 -3.34 23.71
N GLU A 276 -21.73 -2.41 23.06
CA GLU A 276 -23.16 -2.21 23.24
C GLU A 276 -23.99 -3.30 22.53
N SER A 277 -23.55 -3.73 21.35
CA SER A 277 -24.24 -4.71 20.49
C SER A 277 -23.28 -5.84 20.07
N PRO A 278 -23.02 -6.84 20.95
CA PRO A 278 -22.15 -7.97 20.63
C PRO A 278 -22.60 -8.81 19.42
N ASP A 279 -23.88 -8.73 19.06
CA ASP A 279 -24.47 -9.41 17.90
C ASP A 279 -23.91 -8.93 16.55
N ILE A 280 -23.23 -7.77 16.52
CA ILE A 280 -22.48 -7.31 15.35
C ILE A 280 -21.43 -8.35 14.94
N LEU A 281 -20.67 -8.88 15.90
CA LEU A 281 -19.59 -9.84 15.62
C LEU A 281 -20.15 -11.22 15.27
N THR A 282 -21.18 -11.68 15.97
CA THR A 282 -21.79 -12.99 15.67
C THR A 282 -22.49 -12.98 14.31
N SER A 283 -23.14 -11.88 13.94
CA SER A 283 -23.75 -11.72 12.61
C SER A 283 -22.73 -11.60 11.49
N PHE A 284 -21.59 -10.94 11.75
CA PHE A 284 -20.51 -10.77 10.78
C PHE A 284 -19.76 -12.09 10.55
N TYR A 285 -19.42 -12.81 11.61
CA TYR A 285 -18.63 -14.04 11.50
C TYR A 285 -19.47 -15.31 11.28
N GLY A 286 -20.77 -15.27 11.58
CA GLY A 286 -21.67 -16.42 11.43
C GLY A 286 -21.25 -17.61 12.30
N GLU A 287 -21.25 -18.81 11.72
CA GLU A 287 -20.91 -20.07 12.40
C GLU A 287 -19.48 -20.10 12.95
N ASP A 288 -18.58 -19.29 12.38
CA ASP A 288 -17.18 -19.19 12.77
C ASP A 288 -16.93 -18.19 13.91
N ALA A 289 -17.97 -17.53 14.45
CA ALA A 289 -17.83 -16.52 15.50
C ALA A 289 -17.06 -17.01 16.74
N LYS A 290 -17.21 -18.28 17.12
CA LYS A 290 -16.47 -18.90 18.24
C LYS A 290 -14.94 -18.90 18.07
N ASN A 291 -14.47 -18.91 16.81
CA ASN A 291 -13.06 -18.91 16.47
C ASN A 291 -12.51 -17.49 16.26
N ARG A 292 -13.34 -16.46 16.51
CA ARG A 292 -13.03 -15.05 16.34
C ARG A 292 -13.15 -14.33 17.67
N PHE A 293 -12.95 -13.02 17.65
CA PHE A 293 -13.17 -12.20 18.84
C PHE A 293 -14.65 -12.20 19.24
N SER A 294 -14.92 -12.37 20.53
CA SER A 294 -16.15 -11.89 21.15
C SER A 294 -16.00 -10.45 21.65
N ALA A 295 -17.11 -9.80 22.00
CA ALA A 295 -17.09 -8.48 22.61
C ALA A 295 -16.38 -8.49 23.98
N GLU A 296 -16.56 -9.56 24.77
CA GLU A 296 -15.89 -9.76 26.06
C GLU A 296 -14.39 -9.92 25.89
N GLU A 297 -13.94 -10.71 24.91
CA GLU A 297 -12.50 -10.85 24.61
C GLU A 297 -11.89 -9.51 24.18
N LEU A 298 -12.63 -8.66 23.47
CA LEU A 298 -12.17 -7.32 23.10
C LEU A 298 -12.05 -6.36 24.29
N LYS A 299 -12.79 -6.56 25.38
CA LYS A 299 -12.62 -5.78 26.62
C LYS A 299 -11.31 -6.13 27.33
N ALA A 300 -10.85 -7.37 27.18
CA ALA A 300 -9.61 -7.88 27.77
C ALA A 300 -8.45 -7.92 26.76
N ALA A 301 -8.63 -7.39 25.55
CA ALA A 301 -7.61 -7.44 24.52
C ALA A 301 -6.40 -6.57 24.89
N GLU A 302 -5.22 -7.05 24.53
CA GLU A 302 -4.00 -6.26 24.55
C GLU A 302 -4.05 -5.24 23.42
N VAL A 303 -3.63 -4.01 23.73
CA VAL A 303 -3.51 -2.90 22.78
C VAL A 303 -2.04 -2.78 22.40
N ILE A 304 -1.72 -3.16 21.17
CA ILE A 304 -0.35 -3.26 20.70
C ILE A 304 -0.06 -2.13 19.71
N ILE A 305 0.92 -1.30 20.06
CA ILE A 305 1.52 -0.30 19.18
C ILE A 305 2.46 -1.01 18.22
N MET A 306 2.17 -0.91 16.92
CA MET A 306 2.99 -1.49 15.86
C MET A 306 3.78 -0.38 15.15
N GLY A 307 5.10 -0.48 15.17
CA GLY A 307 6.03 0.43 14.50
C GLY A 307 7.47 -0.07 14.62
N ARG A 308 8.36 0.48 13.80
CA ARG A 308 9.81 0.19 13.85
C ARG A 308 10.53 1.14 14.78
N SER A 309 11.64 0.71 15.38
CA SER A 309 12.46 1.58 16.25
C SER A 309 12.88 2.89 15.57
N SER A 310 13.17 2.86 14.26
CA SER A 310 13.49 4.08 13.49
C SER A 310 12.40 5.15 13.62
N GLN A 311 11.12 4.77 13.65
CA GLN A 311 9.98 5.69 13.73
C GLN A 311 9.98 6.56 14.99
N TRP A 312 10.53 6.05 16.09
CA TRP A 312 10.55 6.74 17.38
C TRP A 312 11.90 7.39 17.67
N SER A 313 12.86 7.28 16.75
CA SER A 313 14.22 7.81 16.94
C SER A 313 14.28 9.33 16.75
N GLY A 314 15.11 10.00 17.55
CA GLY A 314 15.33 11.46 17.42
C GLY A 314 15.90 11.85 16.06
N ARG A 315 16.71 10.97 15.45
CA ARG A 315 17.27 11.15 14.11
C ARG A 315 16.20 11.18 13.00
N MET A 316 15.14 10.37 13.08
CA MET A 316 14.01 10.49 12.15
C MET A 316 13.20 11.77 12.38
N ARG A 317 13.07 12.22 13.63
CA ARG A 317 12.43 13.51 13.95
C ARG A 317 13.16 14.66 13.28
N GLN A 318 14.46 14.78 13.53
CA GLN A 318 15.27 15.86 12.97
C GLN A 318 15.31 15.82 11.44
N LEU A 319 15.33 14.62 10.85
CA LEU A 319 15.22 14.48 9.40
C LEU A 319 13.85 14.96 8.90
N GLU A 320 12.73 14.54 9.51
CA GLU A 320 11.37 14.99 9.15
C GLU A 320 11.25 16.51 9.20
N ASP A 321 11.73 17.13 10.28
CA ASP A 321 11.72 18.59 10.47
C ASP A 321 12.53 19.34 9.39
N SER A 322 13.47 18.64 8.73
CA SER A 322 14.36 19.19 7.72
C SER A 322 13.96 18.85 6.28
N LEU A 323 12.90 18.04 6.08
CA LEU A 323 12.42 17.70 4.75
C LEU A 323 11.92 18.95 4.02
N SER A 324 12.17 19.01 2.72
CA SER A 324 11.67 20.13 1.90
C SER A 324 10.15 20.03 1.76
N ARG A 325 9.46 21.14 1.45
CA ARG A 325 7.99 21.13 1.24
C ARG A 325 7.51 20.17 0.14
N LYS A 326 8.42 19.69 -0.72
CA LYS A 326 8.14 18.70 -1.76
C LYS A 326 8.00 17.28 -1.19
N GLN A 327 8.59 17.03 -0.03
CA GLN A 327 8.59 15.75 0.67
C GLN A 327 7.56 15.81 1.79
N THR A 328 6.47 15.06 1.63
CA THR A 328 5.30 15.15 2.53
C THR A 328 5.00 13.83 3.25
N PHE A 329 5.99 12.93 3.35
CA PHE A 329 5.85 11.66 4.06
C PHE A 329 6.27 11.82 5.52
N VAL A 330 5.65 11.03 6.38
CA VAL A 330 5.94 10.98 7.81
C VAL A 330 7.07 9.99 8.04
N LEU A 331 8.04 10.36 8.86
CA LEU A 331 9.15 9.53 9.35
C LEU A 331 9.10 9.34 10.86
N PHE A 332 8.62 10.33 11.60
CA PHE A 332 8.67 10.34 13.05
C PHE A 332 7.28 10.26 13.69
N ARG A 333 7.23 9.59 14.84
CA ARG A 333 6.08 9.59 15.74
C ARG A 333 6.57 9.47 17.17
N ASN A 334 5.98 10.23 18.08
CA ASN A 334 6.34 10.18 19.49
C ASN A 334 5.52 9.14 20.25
N LEU A 335 6.18 8.32 21.06
CA LEU A 335 5.50 7.41 22.00
C LEU A 335 5.13 8.14 23.30
N ASP A 336 6.09 8.90 23.81
CA ASP A 336 6.02 9.77 24.97
C ASP A 336 5.45 11.15 24.63
N GLU A 337 4.99 11.85 25.66
CA GLU A 337 4.47 13.21 25.52
C GLU A 337 5.61 14.21 25.25
N PHE A 338 5.34 15.17 24.36
CA PHE A 338 6.19 16.33 24.15
C PHE A 338 5.44 17.61 24.47
N LYS A 339 6.18 18.70 24.71
CA LYS A 339 5.59 20.03 24.88
C LYS A 339 4.72 20.37 23.65
N GLY A 340 3.41 20.40 23.84
CA GLY A 340 2.43 20.75 22.81
C GLY A 340 1.89 19.59 21.96
N ALA A 341 2.29 18.33 22.21
CA ALA A 341 1.73 17.18 21.50
C ALA A 341 1.59 15.96 22.44
N PRO A 342 0.39 15.37 22.59
CA PRO A 342 0.24 14.15 23.35
C PRO A 342 1.08 13.02 22.73
N GLY A 343 1.63 12.16 23.59
CA GLY A 343 2.29 10.92 23.17
C GLY A 343 1.27 9.94 22.61
N PHE A 344 1.68 9.05 21.70
CA PHE A 344 0.78 8.01 21.21
C PHE A 344 0.21 7.16 22.36
N ILE A 345 1.02 6.86 23.39
CA ILE A 345 0.55 6.10 24.56
C ILE A 345 -0.54 6.87 25.32
N SER A 346 -0.36 8.18 25.51
CA SER A 346 -1.34 9.06 26.16
C SER A 346 -2.63 9.14 25.35
N HIS A 347 -2.53 9.28 24.02
CA HIS A 347 -3.69 9.29 23.13
C HIS A 347 -4.52 8.00 23.22
N ILE A 348 -3.87 6.83 23.28
CA ILE A 348 -4.57 5.54 23.51
C ILE A 348 -5.34 5.54 24.83
N GLN A 349 -4.78 6.14 25.88
CA GLN A 349 -5.42 6.15 27.20
C GLN A 349 -6.61 7.12 27.28
N THR A 350 -6.66 8.14 26.43
CA THR A 350 -7.69 9.18 26.46
C THR A 350 -8.80 8.98 25.42
N ILE A 351 -8.52 8.28 24.31
CA ILE A 351 -9.45 8.11 23.19
C ILE A 351 -10.81 7.55 23.64
N GLY A 352 -11.90 8.04 23.04
CA GLY A 352 -13.25 7.52 23.24
C GLY A 352 -13.67 7.50 24.70
N LYS A 353 -13.42 8.60 25.40
CA LYS A 353 -13.66 8.74 26.85
C LYS A 353 -12.92 7.70 27.69
N GLY A 354 -11.73 7.30 27.24
CA GLY A 354 -10.90 6.31 27.93
C GLY A 354 -11.35 4.87 27.75
N ILE A 355 -11.97 4.52 26.61
CA ILE A 355 -12.42 3.15 26.32
C ILE A 355 -11.29 2.11 26.37
N LEU A 356 -10.05 2.54 26.12
CA LEU A 356 -8.84 1.71 26.21
C LEU A 356 -7.95 2.03 27.43
N LYS A 357 -8.43 2.84 28.39
CA LYS A 357 -7.63 3.31 29.53
C LYS A 357 -7.07 2.16 30.38
N GLU A 358 -7.88 1.14 30.63
CA GLU A 358 -7.52 -0.02 31.45
C GLU A 358 -6.89 -1.16 30.64
N ALA A 359 -6.71 -0.97 29.32
CA ALA A 359 -6.12 -2.00 28.47
C ALA A 359 -4.61 -2.13 28.73
N THR A 360 -4.11 -3.35 28.56
CA THR A 360 -2.65 -3.59 28.61
C THR A 360 -2.03 -3.06 27.32
N ILE A 361 -1.33 -1.93 27.41
CA ILE A 361 -0.62 -1.31 26.28
C ILE A 361 0.78 -1.91 26.16
N LYS A 362 1.12 -2.40 24.97
CA LYS A 362 2.45 -2.90 24.63
C LYS A 362 2.96 -2.24 23.36
N VAL A 363 4.28 -2.16 23.20
CA VAL A 363 4.90 -1.87 21.91
C VAL A 363 5.44 -3.17 21.34
N SER A 364 5.11 -3.46 20.08
CA SER A 364 5.50 -4.69 19.42
C SER A 364 6.98 -4.67 19.03
N ASP A 365 7.65 -5.80 19.18
CA ASP A 365 8.95 -6.10 18.59
C ASP A 365 8.84 -6.65 17.16
N PHE A 366 7.64 -7.09 16.74
CA PHE A 366 7.39 -7.74 15.46
C PHE A 366 7.97 -6.97 14.26
N PRO A 367 7.76 -5.65 14.08
CA PRO A 367 8.31 -4.94 12.92
C PRO A 367 9.83 -4.98 12.82
N ASP A 368 10.54 -4.83 13.95
CA ASP A 368 12.00 -4.87 13.97
C ASP A 368 12.52 -6.31 13.82
N ALA A 369 11.90 -7.27 14.52
CA ALA A 369 12.23 -8.69 14.39
C ALA A 369 12.02 -9.20 12.97
N GLN A 370 10.97 -8.73 12.29
CA GLN A 370 10.67 -9.06 10.90
C GLN A 370 11.72 -8.51 9.94
N MET A 371 12.22 -7.29 10.18
CA MET A 371 13.32 -6.71 9.40
C MET A 371 14.61 -7.51 9.60
N ASP A 372 14.97 -7.78 10.86
CA ASP A 372 16.16 -8.54 11.21
C ASP A 372 16.10 -9.97 10.61
N ALA A 373 14.94 -10.63 10.69
CA ALA A 373 14.70 -11.95 10.09
C ALA A 373 14.78 -11.93 8.56
N SER A 374 14.35 -10.84 7.92
CA SER A 374 14.42 -10.68 6.46
C SER A 374 15.86 -10.57 5.95
N GLU A 375 16.73 -9.97 6.75
CA GLU A 375 18.17 -9.86 6.44
C GLU A 375 18.93 -11.15 6.76
N ALA A 376 18.51 -11.88 7.79
CA ALA A 376 19.14 -13.11 8.24
C ALA A 376 18.75 -14.37 7.45
N VAL A 377 17.95 -14.25 6.38
CA VAL A 377 17.47 -15.41 5.62
C VAL A 377 18.61 -16.16 4.92
N THR A 378 18.72 -17.46 5.20
CA THR A 378 19.69 -18.37 4.58
C THR A 378 19.02 -19.66 4.05
N GLY A 379 19.80 -20.55 3.41
CA GLY A 379 19.36 -21.89 3.02
C GLY A 379 18.19 -21.93 2.01
N GLU A 380 17.28 -22.89 2.19
CA GLU A 380 16.11 -23.11 1.32
C GLU A 380 15.15 -21.91 1.31
N LEU A 381 15.00 -21.22 2.44
CA LEU A 381 14.16 -20.03 2.54
C LEU A 381 14.69 -18.90 1.65
N ALA A 382 16.01 -18.69 1.63
CA ALA A 382 16.65 -17.71 0.75
C ALA A 382 16.42 -18.05 -0.73
N LYS A 383 16.49 -19.33 -1.10
CA LYS A 383 16.20 -19.79 -2.47
C LYS A 383 14.74 -19.50 -2.84
N LYS A 384 13.79 -19.79 -1.96
CA LYS A 384 12.35 -19.51 -2.17
C LYS A 384 12.11 -18.01 -2.40
N ILE A 385 12.64 -17.15 -1.54
CA ILE A 385 12.51 -15.69 -1.69
C ILE A 385 13.16 -15.21 -3.00
N LYS A 386 14.35 -15.73 -3.36
CA LYS A 386 15.03 -15.39 -4.62
C LYS A 386 14.19 -15.78 -5.84
N GLN A 387 13.54 -16.95 -5.82
CA GLN A 387 12.63 -17.39 -6.88
C GLN A 387 11.41 -16.48 -7.01
N MET A 388 10.82 -16.05 -5.89
CA MET A 388 9.67 -15.13 -5.91
C MET A 388 10.02 -13.75 -6.47
N LYS A 389 11.26 -13.30 -6.27
CA LYS A 389 11.77 -12.03 -6.82
C LYS A 389 12.22 -12.14 -8.28
N LEU A 390 12.41 -13.35 -8.80
CA LEU A 390 12.88 -13.60 -10.16
C LEU A 390 12.09 -12.87 -11.26
N PRO A 391 10.73 -12.90 -11.30
CA PRO A 391 9.96 -12.19 -12.33
C PRO A 391 10.23 -10.68 -12.37
N PHE A 392 10.56 -10.06 -11.23
CA PHE A 392 10.81 -8.63 -11.13
C PHE A 392 12.15 -8.20 -11.75
N LYS A 393 12.97 -9.15 -12.21
CA LYS A 393 14.13 -8.87 -13.07
C LYS A 393 13.72 -8.54 -14.51
N ALA A 394 12.55 -8.99 -14.96
CA ALA A 394 12.12 -8.88 -16.35
C ALA A 394 11.91 -7.43 -16.83
N PRO A 395 12.03 -7.20 -18.15
CA PRO A 395 12.58 -8.11 -19.17
C PRO A 395 14.11 -8.16 -19.15
N VAL A 396 14.65 -9.26 -19.67
CA VAL A 396 16.05 -9.41 -20.09
C VAL A 396 16.11 -9.12 -21.60
N PRO A 397 16.66 -7.96 -22.01
CA PRO A 397 16.71 -7.59 -23.42
C PRO A 397 17.72 -8.46 -24.17
N PHE A 398 17.55 -8.58 -25.49
CA PHE A 398 18.52 -9.22 -26.38
C PHE A 398 18.69 -8.42 -27.65
N ASP A 399 19.86 -8.52 -28.27
CA ASP A 399 20.15 -7.85 -29.54
C ASP A 399 19.73 -8.73 -30.72
N VAL A 400 18.66 -8.32 -31.40
CA VAL A 400 18.11 -9.02 -32.58
C VAL A 400 19.09 -8.97 -33.76
N ASN A 401 19.93 -7.94 -33.84
CA ASN A 401 20.88 -7.79 -34.94
C ASN A 401 22.17 -8.61 -34.74
N ALA A 402 22.40 -9.10 -33.52
CA ALA A 402 23.55 -9.94 -33.17
C ALA A 402 23.22 -11.45 -33.20
N ARG A 403 22.31 -11.86 -34.09
CA ARG A 403 21.93 -13.28 -34.27
C ARG A 403 23.07 -14.07 -34.90
N VAL A 404 23.48 -15.15 -34.24
CA VAL A 404 24.46 -16.12 -34.75
C VAL A 404 23.74 -17.44 -34.99
N GLU A 405 23.68 -17.87 -36.25
CA GLU A 405 23.10 -19.16 -36.61
C GLU A 405 23.95 -20.31 -36.04
N LYS A 406 23.27 -21.32 -35.51
CA LYS A 406 23.83 -22.56 -34.99
C LYS A 406 23.35 -23.74 -35.85
N PRO A 407 24.06 -24.88 -35.81
CA PRO A 407 23.61 -26.09 -36.48
C PRO A 407 22.14 -26.42 -36.13
N GLY A 408 21.33 -26.70 -37.15
CA GLY A 408 19.90 -26.97 -36.99
C GLY A 408 18.98 -25.75 -37.18
N GLY A 409 19.47 -24.62 -37.69
CA GLY A 409 18.66 -23.44 -38.03
C GLY A 409 18.17 -22.63 -36.82
N LEU A 410 18.81 -22.83 -35.66
CA LEU A 410 18.55 -22.07 -34.44
C LEU A 410 19.52 -20.89 -34.33
N PHE A 411 19.10 -19.83 -33.65
CA PHE A 411 19.90 -18.62 -33.46
C PHE A 411 20.27 -18.40 -32.00
N GLU A 412 21.53 -18.07 -31.76
CA GLU A 412 22.00 -17.53 -30.49
C GLU A 412 22.05 -15.99 -30.58
N VAL A 413 21.80 -15.30 -29.45
CA VAL A 413 21.87 -13.83 -29.35
C VAL A 413 22.63 -13.41 -28.10
N LYS A 414 23.19 -12.20 -28.14
CA LYS A 414 23.73 -11.56 -26.95
C LYS A 414 22.60 -11.01 -26.08
N TRP A 415 22.50 -11.53 -24.86
CA TRP A 415 21.56 -11.05 -23.84
C TRP A 415 22.15 -9.86 -23.08
N GLY A 416 21.33 -8.86 -22.80
CA GLY A 416 21.66 -7.71 -21.98
C GLY A 416 21.29 -7.90 -20.50
N PRO A 417 21.60 -6.93 -19.64
CA PRO A 417 21.27 -7.00 -18.23
C PRO A 417 19.74 -6.86 -17.99
N PRO A 418 19.18 -7.52 -16.97
CA PRO A 418 17.77 -7.39 -16.64
C PRO A 418 17.38 -5.94 -16.29
N THR A 419 16.32 -5.43 -16.91
CA THR A 419 15.92 -4.00 -16.81
C THR A 419 15.03 -3.68 -15.61
N ARG A 420 14.48 -4.71 -14.95
CA ARG A 420 13.55 -4.58 -13.81
C ARG A 420 12.33 -3.72 -14.08
N LYS A 421 11.85 -3.71 -15.33
CA LYS A 421 10.67 -2.93 -15.72
C LYS A 421 9.41 -3.38 -14.99
N LEU A 422 9.25 -4.68 -14.75
CA LEU A 422 8.11 -5.18 -13.98
C LEU A 422 8.10 -4.63 -12.55
N LEU A 423 9.27 -4.56 -11.90
CA LEU A 423 9.42 -3.96 -10.56
C LEU A 423 8.99 -2.49 -10.55
N LYS A 424 9.48 -1.70 -11.51
CA LYS A 424 9.07 -0.29 -11.66
C LYS A 424 7.56 -0.15 -11.86
N SER A 425 6.99 -1.01 -12.71
CA SER A 425 5.56 -0.99 -13.02
C SER A 425 4.70 -1.33 -11.81
N ARG A 426 5.10 -2.34 -11.03
CA ARG A 426 4.42 -2.70 -9.79
C ARG A 426 4.55 -1.60 -8.72
N THR A 427 5.72 -0.97 -8.62
CA THR A 427 5.92 0.17 -7.72
C THR A 427 5.03 1.34 -8.09
N ALA A 428 4.99 1.72 -9.38
CA ALA A 428 4.11 2.78 -9.88
C ALA A 428 2.63 2.46 -9.63
N GLN A 429 2.23 1.21 -9.83
CA GLN A 429 0.88 0.73 -9.51
C GLN A 429 0.52 0.95 -8.04
N LEU A 430 1.38 0.53 -7.11
CA LEU A 430 1.18 0.72 -5.67
C LEU A 430 1.07 2.18 -5.27
N MET A 431 1.68 3.08 -6.03
CA MET A 431 1.67 4.52 -5.79
C MET A 431 0.55 5.25 -6.54
N GLY A 432 -0.37 4.52 -7.18
CA GLY A 432 -1.57 5.08 -7.82
C GLY A 432 -1.51 5.25 -9.34
N ASP A 433 -0.37 5.05 -10.00
CA ASP A 433 -0.29 5.13 -11.47
C ASP A 433 -0.77 3.84 -12.13
N GLN A 434 -2.06 3.55 -11.97
CA GLN A 434 -2.70 2.36 -12.52
C GLN A 434 -2.64 2.35 -14.05
N ARG A 435 -2.86 3.49 -14.71
CA ARG A 435 -2.96 3.57 -16.17
C ARG A 435 -1.63 3.23 -16.83
N GLN A 436 -0.52 3.79 -16.34
CA GLN A 436 0.80 3.45 -16.88
C GLN A 436 1.18 2.01 -16.53
N ALA A 437 0.89 1.56 -15.31
CA ALA A 437 1.17 0.20 -14.87
C ALA A 437 0.45 -0.85 -15.73
N ILE A 438 -0.85 -0.69 -15.99
CA ILE A 438 -1.65 -1.60 -16.84
C ILE A 438 -1.04 -1.72 -18.24
N LYS A 439 -0.69 -0.60 -18.88
CA LYS A 439 -0.01 -0.61 -20.20
C LYS A 439 1.30 -1.39 -20.14
N SER A 440 2.07 -1.20 -19.07
CA SER A 440 3.33 -1.90 -18.87
C SER A 440 3.13 -3.41 -18.66
N PHE A 441 2.13 -3.83 -17.88
CA PHE A 441 1.80 -5.24 -17.66
C PHE A 441 1.36 -5.94 -18.95
N VAL A 442 0.53 -5.30 -19.78
CA VAL A 442 0.20 -5.82 -21.12
C VAL A 442 1.48 -6.07 -21.91
N ARG A 443 2.39 -5.09 -21.95
CA ARG A 443 3.66 -5.22 -22.66
C ARG A 443 4.54 -6.33 -22.08
N THR A 444 4.63 -6.47 -20.76
CA THR A 444 5.39 -7.56 -20.11
C THR A 444 4.84 -8.93 -20.50
N ARG A 445 3.52 -9.09 -20.64
CA ARG A 445 2.92 -10.34 -21.12
C ARG A 445 3.30 -10.65 -22.56
N LEU A 446 3.31 -9.64 -23.44
CA LEU A 446 3.74 -9.81 -24.83
C LEU A 446 5.23 -10.15 -24.94
N GLU A 447 6.06 -9.55 -24.09
CA GLU A 447 7.51 -9.77 -24.01
C GLU A 447 7.88 -11.17 -23.48
N ALA A 448 6.92 -12.00 -23.03
CA ALA A 448 7.20 -13.37 -22.62
C ALA A 448 7.31 -14.37 -23.77
N GLY A 449 6.80 -14.01 -24.96
CA GLY A 449 7.01 -14.79 -26.18
C GLY A 449 8.40 -14.54 -26.75
N PHE A 450 9.09 -15.61 -27.12
CA PHE A 450 10.33 -15.55 -27.88
C PHE A 450 10.10 -16.14 -29.27
N PRO A 451 10.84 -15.67 -30.31
CA PRO A 451 10.88 -16.35 -31.59
C PRO A 451 11.22 -17.84 -31.43
N SER A 452 10.54 -18.73 -32.16
CA SER A 452 10.70 -20.18 -32.03
C SER A 452 12.08 -20.70 -32.45
N ASP A 453 12.77 -19.93 -33.27
CA ASP A 453 14.13 -20.17 -33.76
C ASP A 453 15.21 -19.69 -32.78
N LEU A 454 14.85 -19.05 -31.67
CA LEU A 454 15.80 -18.45 -30.73
C LEU A 454 16.19 -19.43 -29.60
N ILE A 455 17.49 -19.58 -29.39
CA ILE A 455 18.04 -20.27 -28.21
C ILE A 455 17.94 -19.32 -27.01
N VAL A 456 17.01 -19.63 -26.11
CA VAL A 456 16.77 -18.84 -24.90
C VAL A 456 17.29 -19.59 -23.68
N PRO A 457 18.21 -19.00 -22.88
CA PRO A 457 18.65 -19.59 -21.63
C PRO A 457 17.47 -19.91 -20.71
N GLN A 458 17.53 -21.05 -20.01
CA GLN A 458 16.41 -21.53 -19.19
C GLN A 458 16.00 -20.52 -18.10
N GLU A 459 16.97 -19.89 -17.42
CA GLU A 459 16.68 -18.85 -16.42
C GLU A 459 15.97 -17.64 -17.05
N THR A 460 16.42 -17.19 -18.23
CA THR A 460 15.79 -16.08 -18.96
C THR A 460 14.35 -16.41 -19.34
N ARG A 461 14.11 -17.62 -19.87
CA ARG A 461 12.77 -18.10 -20.19
C ARG A 461 11.89 -18.12 -18.94
N LEU A 462 12.42 -18.61 -17.82
CA LEU A 462 11.69 -18.66 -16.55
C LEU A 462 11.36 -17.25 -16.02
N ILE A 463 12.31 -16.30 -16.05
CA ILE A 463 12.10 -14.89 -15.68
C ILE A 463 10.90 -14.33 -16.45
N HIS A 464 10.87 -14.50 -17.77
CA HIS A 464 9.83 -13.95 -18.64
C HIS A 464 8.46 -14.64 -18.44
N LEU A 465 8.43 -15.96 -18.30
CA LEU A 465 7.19 -16.71 -18.04
C LEU A 465 6.57 -16.31 -16.70
N MET A 466 7.38 -16.27 -15.63
CA MET A 466 6.91 -15.84 -14.32
C MET A 466 6.48 -14.36 -14.36
N ALA A 467 7.20 -13.51 -15.10
CA ALA A 467 6.83 -12.10 -15.24
C ALA A 467 5.48 -11.91 -15.94
N ALA A 468 5.16 -12.69 -16.97
CA ALA A 468 3.86 -12.66 -17.62
C ALA A 468 2.72 -13.12 -16.69
N GLN A 469 2.95 -14.16 -15.90
CA GLN A 469 1.98 -14.60 -14.88
C GLN A 469 1.71 -13.48 -13.86
N GLN A 470 2.76 -12.87 -13.34
CA GLN A 470 2.68 -11.78 -12.37
C GLN A 470 1.95 -10.56 -12.96
N ALA A 471 2.31 -10.18 -14.18
CA ALA A 471 1.68 -9.09 -14.91
C ALA A 471 0.21 -9.36 -15.22
N ALA A 472 -0.20 -10.62 -15.46
CA ALA A 472 -1.61 -10.96 -15.66
C ALA A 472 -2.46 -10.69 -14.41
N TYR A 473 -1.97 -11.10 -13.23
CA TYR A 473 -2.65 -10.81 -11.96
C TYR A 473 -2.70 -9.31 -11.67
N PHE A 474 -1.56 -8.62 -11.75
CA PHE A 474 -1.48 -7.19 -11.43
C PHE A 474 -2.24 -6.31 -12.44
N LEU A 475 -2.38 -6.74 -13.69
CA LEU A 475 -3.25 -6.09 -14.66
C LEU A 475 -4.71 -6.13 -14.20
N ALA A 476 -5.21 -7.30 -13.80
CA ALA A 476 -6.58 -7.46 -13.32
C ALA A 476 -6.84 -6.61 -12.06
N LEU A 477 -5.87 -6.63 -11.13
CA LEU A 477 -5.91 -5.78 -9.93
C LEU A 477 -5.91 -4.29 -10.28
N GLY A 478 -5.11 -3.85 -11.26
CA GLY A 478 -5.08 -2.45 -11.68
C GLY A 478 -6.40 -1.98 -12.27
N GLN A 479 -7.05 -2.82 -13.08
CA GLN A 479 -8.40 -2.56 -13.61
C GLN A 479 -9.43 -2.47 -12.50
N TYR A 480 -9.36 -3.36 -11.51
CA TYR A 480 -10.23 -3.34 -10.34
C TYR A 480 -10.06 -2.05 -9.53
N ILE A 481 -8.82 -1.63 -9.26
CA ILE A 481 -8.53 -0.38 -8.52
C ILE A 481 -9.02 0.86 -9.30
N GLN A 482 -8.99 0.83 -10.64
CA GLN A 482 -9.54 1.92 -11.48
C GLN A 482 -11.08 1.94 -11.55
N GLY A 483 -11.76 0.97 -10.93
CA GLY A 483 -13.21 0.83 -11.03
C GLY A 483 -13.67 0.29 -12.40
N GLU A 484 -12.78 -0.34 -13.19
CA GLU A 484 -13.13 -0.99 -14.46
C GLU A 484 -13.70 -2.39 -14.22
N GLU A 485 -14.78 -2.49 -13.44
CA GLU A 485 -15.26 -3.74 -12.82
C GLU A 485 -15.48 -4.90 -13.81
N ALA A 486 -16.10 -4.62 -14.96
CA ALA A 486 -16.33 -5.63 -15.98
C ALA A 486 -15.04 -6.11 -16.66
N ALA A 487 -14.04 -5.23 -16.80
CA ALA A 487 -12.73 -5.61 -17.34
C ALA A 487 -11.92 -6.39 -16.32
N ALA A 488 -11.93 -5.95 -15.06
CA ALA A 488 -11.30 -6.63 -13.94
C ALA A 488 -11.80 -8.07 -13.78
N SER A 489 -13.13 -8.27 -13.74
CA SER A 489 -13.74 -9.59 -13.66
C SER A 489 -13.26 -10.52 -14.78
N ARG A 490 -13.26 -10.05 -16.04
CA ARG A 490 -12.74 -10.84 -17.18
C ARG A 490 -11.26 -11.18 -17.02
N SER A 491 -10.44 -10.21 -16.63
CA SER A 491 -8.99 -10.41 -16.47
C SER A 491 -8.65 -11.36 -15.32
N PHE A 492 -9.39 -11.31 -14.20
CA PHE A 492 -9.25 -12.30 -13.13
C PHE A 492 -9.68 -13.69 -13.58
N ASN A 493 -10.78 -13.82 -14.31
CA ASN A 493 -11.20 -15.09 -14.89
C ASN A 493 -10.14 -15.69 -15.84
N ASP A 494 -9.55 -14.84 -16.70
CA ASP A 494 -8.43 -15.25 -17.56
C ASP A 494 -7.20 -15.68 -16.76
N TYR A 495 -6.87 -14.97 -15.68
CA TYR A 495 -5.81 -15.36 -14.77
C TYR A 495 -6.09 -16.74 -14.15
N LEU A 496 -7.30 -16.98 -13.64
CA LEU A 496 -7.68 -18.25 -13.03
C LEU A 496 -7.60 -19.41 -14.04
N ARG A 497 -8.11 -19.21 -15.27
CA ARG A 497 -8.04 -20.22 -16.33
C ARG A 497 -6.60 -20.63 -16.67
N LEU A 498 -5.67 -19.69 -16.66
CA LEU A 498 -4.28 -19.92 -17.07
C LEU A 498 -3.36 -20.33 -15.92
N TYR A 499 -3.61 -19.85 -14.70
CA TYR A 499 -2.62 -19.86 -13.62
C TYR A 499 -3.15 -20.35 -12.27
N ALA A 500 -4.41 -20.79 -12.15
CA ALA A 500 -4.99 -21.17 -10.87
C ALA A 500 -4.17 -22.22 -10.08
N ARG A 501 -3.40 -23.07 -10.77
CA ARG A 501 -2.60 -24.15 -10.17
C ARG A 501 -1.18 -23.74 -9.78
N VAL A 502 -0.74 -22.54 -10.14
CA VAL A 502 0.68 -22.13 -9.99
C VAL A 502 0.92 -21.39 -8.67
N ASP A 503 -0.02 -20.54 -8.26
CA ASP A 503 0.09 -19.75 -7.03
C ASP A 503 -1.24 -19.77 -6.27
N PRO A 504 -1.43 -20.70 -5.32
CA PRO A 504 -2.69 -20.86 -4.59
C PRO A 504 -3.15 -19.59 -3.86
N ASN A 505 -2.22 -18.81 -3.32
CA ASN A 505 -2.53 -17.58 -2.59
C ASN A 505 -3.12 -16.53 -3.53
N ARG A 506 -2.56 -16.39 -4.73
CA ARG A 506 -3.11 -15.49 -5.75
C ARG A 506 -4.36 -16.00 -6.39
N THR A 507 -4.52 -17.31 -6.53
CA THR A 507 -5.76 -17.92 -6.99
C THR A 507 -6.90 -17.52 -6.07
N LEU A 508 -6.72 -17.67 -4.75
CA LEU A 508 -7.71 -17.25 -3.77
C LEU A 508 -8.05 -15.75 -3.86
N ALA A 509 -7.04 -14.89 -3.97
CA ALA A 509 -7.25 -13.46 -4.09
C ALA A 509 -7.94 -13.07 -5.43
N ALA A 510 -7.55 -13.68 -6.54
CA ALA A 510 -8.18 -13.46 -7.84
C ALA A 510 -9.64 -13.89 -7.85
N MET A 511 -9.94 -15.04 -7.24
CA MET A 511 -11.32 -15.52 -7.04
C MET A 511 -12.15 -14.51 -6.25
N TYR A 512 -11.63 -14.07 -5.10
CA TYR A 512 -12.32 -13.12 -4.23
C TYR A 512 -12.58 -11.77 -4.92
N LEU A 513 -11.56 -11.20 -5.56
CA LEU A 513 -11.68 -9.91 -6.26
C LEU A 513 -12.54 -10.00 -7.52
N MET A 514 -12.56 -11.15 -8.22
CA MET A 514 -13.47 -11.38 -9.34
C MET A 514 -14.93 -11.33 -8.89
N ALA A 515 -15.27 -11.98 -7.77
CA ALA A 515 -16.63 -11.97 -7.24
C ALA A 515 -17.08 -10.56 -6.84
N ILE A 516 -16.20 -9.79 -6.20
CA ILE A 516 -16.46 -8.39 -5.86
C ILE A 516 -16.63 -7.55 -7.14
N SER A 517 -15.77 -7.74 -8.14
CA SER A 517 -15.87 -7.05 -9.43
C SER A 517 -17.21 -7.33 -10.12
N ASP A 518 -17.67 -8.58 -10.12
CA ASP A 518 -18.98 -8.95 -10.65
C ASP A 518 -20.12 -8.27 -9.87
N ALA A 519 -20.05 -8.26 -8.55
CA ALA A 519 -21.06 -7.59 -7.72
C ALA A 519 -21.10 -6.08 -7.98
N LYS A 520 -19.94 -5.41 -8.06
CA LYS A 520 -19.83 -3.98 -8.40
C LYS A 520 -20.28 -3.67 -9.83
N ALA A 521 -20.11 -4.59 -10.76
CA ALA A 521 -20.64 -4.50 -12.12
C ALA A 521 -22.15 -4.80 -12.23
N GLY A 522 -22.85 -5.00 -11.10
CA GLY A 522 -24.28 -5.30 -11.06
C GLY A 522 -24.64 -6.76 -11.37
N LYS A 523 -23.65 -7.64 -11.58
CA LYS A 523 -23.85 -9.08 -11.84
C LYS A 523 -24.00 -9.87 -10.54
N LEU A 524 -24.93 -9.44 -9.68
CA LEU A 524 -25.10 -9.99 -8.33
C LEU A 524 -25.35 -11.51 -8.33
N SER A 525 -26.09 -12.05 -9.30
CA SER A 525 -26.32 -13.50 -9.39
C SER A 525 -25.04 -14.30 -9.62
N SER A 526 -24.12 -13.79 -10.47
CA SER A 526 -22.80 -14.41 -10.70
C SER A 526 -21.96 -14.37 -9.43
N ALA A 527 -21.89 -13.20 -8.80
CA ALA A 527 -21.13 -13.01 -7.56
C ALA A 527 -21.65 -13.89 -6.41
N ILE A 528 -22.97 -13.97 -6.22
CA ILE A 528 -23.62 -14.82 -5.21
C ILE A 528 -23.32 -16.29 -5.46
N LEU A 529 -23.49 -16.76 -6.71
CA LEU A 529 -23.20 -18.15 -7.06
C LEU A 529 -21.75 -18.49 -6.74
N PHE A 530 -20.84 -17.59 -7.10
CA PHE A 530 -19.41 -17.76 -6.87
C PHE A 530 -19.06 -17.93 -5.39
N VAL A 531 -19.53 -17.04 -4.51
CA VAL A 531 -19.22 -17.15 -3.07
C VAL A 531 -19.98 -18.29 -2.38
N ALA A 532 -21.10 -18.75 -2.93
CA ALA A 532 -21.86 -19.86 -2.36
C ALA A 532 -21.28 -21.24 -2.73
N GLU A 533 -20.71 -21.39 -3.93
CA GLU A 533 -20.20 -22.67 -4.44
C GLU A 533 -18.74 -22.96 -4.06
N ASN A 534 -18.00 -21.96 -3.58
CA ASN A 534 -16.59 -22.11 -3.23
C ASN A 534 -16.40 -22.21 -1.70
N ASP A 535 -15.56 -23.16 -1.28
CA ASP A 535 -15.14 -23.31 0.12
C ASP A 535 -13.78 -22.64 0.34
N PRO A 536 -13.72 -21.41 0.90
CA PRO A 536 -12.46 -20.74 1.15
C PRO A 536 -11.71 -21.36 2.34
N PRO A 537 -10.40 -21.10 2.49
CA PRO A 537 -9.67 -21.49 3.69
C PRO A 537 -10.34 -20.95 4.96
N ALA A 538 -10.19 -21.66 6.09
CA ALA A 538 -10.78 -21.30 7.38
C ALA A 538 -10.56 -19.83 7.80
N ALA A 539 -9.43 -19.25 7.38
CA ALA A 539 -9.10 -17.84 7.59
C ALA A 539 -10.13 -16.88 6.96
N LEU A 540 -10.66 -17.18 5.76
CA LEU A 540 -11.57 -16.33 4.99
C LEU A 540 -13.03 -16.79 5.01
N LYS A 541 -13.30 -17.98 5.55
CA LYS A 541 -14.63 -18.60 5.61
C LYS A 541 -15.75 -17.64 6.03
N PRO A 542 -15.59 -16.78 7.05
CA PRO A 542 -16.65 -15.85 7.43
C PRO A 542 -17.04 -14.83 6.34
N SER A 543 -16.10 -14.42 5.49
CA SER A 543 -16.38 -13.35 4.51
C SER A 543 -17.33 -13.80 3.39
N PHE A 544 -17.35 -15.08 3.04
CA PHE A 544 -18.12 -15.61 1.90
C PHE A 544 -19.63 -15.57 2.20
N PRO A 545 -20.13 -16.19 3.30
CA PRO A 545 -21.54 -16.09 3.68
C PRO A 545 -22.00 -14.66 3.98
N TYR A 546 -21.12 -13.83 4.56
CA TYR A 546 -21.44 -12.43 4.81
C TYR A 546 -21.73 -11.67 3.50
N LEU A 547 -20.82 -11.77 2.53
CA LEU A 547 -20.98 -11.13 1.22
C LEU A 547 -22.18 -11.72 0.46
N GLU A 548 -22.37 -13.04 0.51
CA GLU A 548 -23.52 -13.70 -0.11
C GLU A 548 -24.85 -13.12 0.40
N LYS A 549 -25.03 -13.07 1.73
CA LYS A 549 -26.23 -12.51 2.38
C LYS A 549 -26.44 -11.06 1.99
N ARG A 550 -25.37 -10.26 1.99
CA ARG A 550 -25.40 -8.85 1.59
C ARG A 550 -25.86 -8.69 0.15
N TRP A 551 -25.24 -9.40 -0.79
CA TRP A 551 -25.55 -9.28 -2.22
C TRP A 551 -26.94 -9.83 -2.57
N ARG A 552 -27.41 -10.87 -1.87
CA ARG A 552 -28.81 -11.33 -1.97
C ARG A 552 -29.79 -10.23 -1.53
N ALA A 553 -29.49 -9.52 -0.45
CA ALA A 553 -30.33 -8.42 0.02
C ALA A 553 -30.39 -7.26 -0.99
N ILE A 554 -29.26 -6.90 -1.62
CA ILE A 554 -29.21 -5.88 -2.68
C ILE A 554 -30.06 -6.34 -3.87
N ARG A 555 -29.80 -7.55 -4.40
CA ARG A 555 -30.50 -8.09 -5.57
C ARG A 555 -32.02 -8.11 -5.37
N ASN A 556 -32.47 -8.61 -4.22
CA ASN A 556 -33.90 -8.74 -3.92
C ASN A 556 -34.61 -7.39 -3.77
N LYS A 557 -33.89 -6.33 -3.39
CA LYS A 557 -34.45 -4.96 -3.37
C LYS A 557 -34.58 -4.41 -4.79
N THR A 558 -33.58 -4.63 -5.64
CA THR A 558 -33.62 -4.18 -7.05
C THR A 558 -34.74 -4.85 -7.84
N THR A 559 -35.06 -6.12 -7.58
CA THR A 559 -36.17 -6.83 -8.26
C THR A 559 -37.57 -6.37 -7.80
N LYS A 560 -37.67 -5.64 -6.68
CA LYS A 560 -38.94 -5.11 -6.16
C LYS A 560 -39.23 -3.66 -6.58
N ARG A 561 -38.27 -2.99 -7.22
CA ARG A 561 -38.46 -1.69 -7.88
C ARG A 561 -38.72 -1.93 -9.35
#